data_AF-A0A537SCC2-F1
#
_entry.id   AF-A0A537SCC2-F1
#
_cell.length_a   1.000
_cell.length_b   1.000
_cell.length_c   1.000
_cell.angle_alpha   90.00
_cell.angle_beta   90.00
_cell.angle_gamma   90.00
#
_symmetry.space_group_name_H-M   'P 1'
#
loop_
_entity.id
_entity.type
_entity.pdbx_description
1 polymer ?
#
loop_
_entity_poly.entity_id
_entity_poly.type
_entity_poly.pdbx_seq_one_letter_code
_entity_poly.pdbx_strand_id
1 'polypeptide(L)' 'MVLRHGADGLYEIYDIGGNRLLAAYQLGQVGTDWRFVTLGGFFGTDTTDMLLRNANTGGFEVYDIVNNNITRAGFLGNV' A
#
# COMPACT_ATOMS: atom_id res chain seq x y z
N MET A 1 1.56 -8.16 7.04
CA MET A 1 0.72 -7.02 7.49
C MET A 1 1.27 -5.75 6.87
N VAL A 2 0.43 -4.79 6.49
CA VAL A 2 0.87 -3.47 6.01
C VAL A 2 0.43 -2.42 7.02
N LEU A 3 1.33 -1.53 7.44
CA LEU A 3 1.00 -0.36 8.25
C LEU A 3 1.46 0.92 7.57
N ARG A 4 0.80 2.02 7.92
CA ARG A 4 1.13 3.36 7.47
C ARG A 4 1.51 4.24 8.65
N HIS A 5 2.66 4.89 8.59
CA HIS A 5 2.99 5.98 9.48
C HIS A 5 2.18 7.22 9.10
N GLY A 6 1.32 7.65 10.03
CA GLY A 6 0.33 8.71 9.81
C GLY A 6 0.93 10.02 9.32
N ALA A 7 2.04 10.44 9.93
CA ALA A 7 2.61 11.78 9.82
C ALA A 7 3.30 12.06 8.48
N ASP A 8 3.97 11.07 7.90
CA ASP A 8 4.78 11.22 6.68
C ASP A 8 4.30 10.36 5.51
N GLY A 9 3.37 9.43 5.76
CA GLY A 9 2.86 8.51 4.74
C GLY A 9 3.81 7.40 4.34
N LEU A 10 4.80 7.10 5.17
CA LEU A 10 5.60 5.90 5.04
C LEU A 10 4.72 4.66 5.23
N TYR A 11 4.79 3.70 4.31
CA TYR A 11 4.22 2.37 4.45
C TYR A 11 5.32 1.35 4.74
N GLU A 12 4.99 0.40 5.61
CA GLU A 12 5.84 -0.70 6.02
C GLU A 12 5.10 -2.03 5.89
N ILE A 13 5.84 -3.07 5.48
CA ILE A 13 5.39 -4.47 5.47
C ILE A 13 6.03 -5.19 6.65
N TYR A 14 5.21 -5.96 7.36
CA TYR A 14 5.63 -6.80 8.47
C TYR A 14 5.29 -8.25 8.22
N ASP A 15 6.30 -9.11 8.36
CA ASP A 15 6.13 -10.56 8.37
C ASP A 15 5.77 -10.99 9.79
N ILE A 16 4.64 -11.67 9.93
CA ILE A 16 4.12 -12.10 11.23
C ILE A 16 3.92 -13.61 11.16
N GLY A 17 4.44 -14.34 12.14
CA GLY A 17 4.26 -15.78 12.23
C GLY A 17 4.62 -16.28 13.62
N GLY A 18 4.02 -17.39 14.06
CA GLY A 18 4.29 -17.94 15.39
C GLY A 18 4.06 -16.94 16.54
N ASN A 19 3.05 -16.08 16.40
CA ASN A 19 2.70 -15.01 17.35
C ASN A 19 3.83 -14.00 17.64
N ARG A 20 4.69 -13.74 16.65
CA ARG A 20 5.77 -12.73 16.73
C ARG A 20 5.96 -12.01 15.38
N LEU A 21 6.60 -10.85 15.45
CA LEU A 21 7.11 -10.14 14.28
C LEU A 21 8.43 -10.79 13.84
N LEU A 22 8.49 -11.25 12.60
CA LEU A 22 9.63 -11.97 12.02
C LEU A 22 10.56 -11.01 11.26
N ALA A 23 9.98 -10.05 10.54
CA ALA A 23 10.72 -9.04 9.79
C ALA A 23 9.86 -7.79 9.55
N ALA A 24 10.54 -6.69 9.21
CA ALA A 24 9.93 -5.42 8.83
C ALA A 24 10.68 -4.84 7.63
N TYR A 25 9.94 -4.30 6.66
CA TYR A 25 10.48 -3.71 5.44
C TYR A 25 9.75 -2.42 5.12
N GLN A 26 10.48 -1.39 4.73
CA GLN A 26 9.88 -0.18 4.16
C GLN A 26 9.32 -0.51 2.77
N LEU A 27 8.04 -0.26 2.56
CA LEU A 27 7.38 -0.45 1.26
C LEU A 27 7.54 0.78 0.36
N GLY A 28 7.36 1.96 0.95
CA GLY A 28 7.49 3.23 0.24
C GLY A 28 6.75 4.37 0.93
N GLN A 29 7.07 5.60 0.53
CA GLN A 29 6.37 6.79 1.02
C GLN A 29 5.31 7.21 0.00
N VAL A 30 4.08 7.43 0.45
CA VAL A 30 2.97 7.93 -0.36
C VAL A 30 2.41 9.20 0.28
N GLY A 31 1.88 10.13 -0.52
CA GLY A 31 1.30 11.39 -0.06
C GLY A 31 0.29 11.23 1.08
N THR A 32 0.25 12.20 2.00
CA THR A 32 -0.61 12.15 3.20
C THR A 32 -2.09 12.39 2.94
N ASP A 33 -2.40 12.87 1.75
CA ASP A 33 -3.72 12.94 1.15
C ASP A 33 -4.26 11.57 0.72
N TRP A 34 -3.40 10.59 0.46
CA TRP A 34 -3.82 9.24 0.09
C TRP A 34 -4.08 8.35 1.31
N ARG A 35 -5.28 7.78 1.36
CA ARG A 35 -5.76 6.93 2.46
C ARG A 35 -5.89 5.48 2.00
N PHE A 36 -5.41 4.56 2.82
CA PHE A 36 -5.58 3.13 2.58
C PHE A 36 -7.06 2.75 2.48
N VAL A 37 -7.39 1.93 1.48
CA VAL A 37 -8.74 1.37 1.28
C VAL A 37 -8.73 -0.12 1.53
N THR A 38 -7.96 -0.87 0.74
CA THR A 38 -7.86 -2.32 0.85
C THR A 38 -6.58 -2.84 0.23
N LEU A 39 -6.25 -4.08 0.58
CA LEU A 39 -5.33 -4.93 -0.16
C LEU A 39 -6.14 -5.81 -1.14
N GLY A 40 -5.60 -6.09 -2.32
CA GLY A 40 -6.23 -6.99 -3.31
C GLY A 40 -5.27 -7.39 -4.43
N GLY A 41 -5.59 -8.44 -5.18
CA GLY A 41 -4.85 -8.78 -6.40
C GLY A 41 -5.38 -7.96 -7.57
N PHE A 42 -4.86 -6.75 -7.76
CA PHE A 42 -5.28 -5.84 -8.83
C PHE A 42 -4.38 -5.97 -10.07
N PHE A 43 -3.18 -6.49 -9.89
CA PHE A 43 -2.19 -6.80 -10.91
C PHE A 43 -1.56 -8.17 -10.64
N GLY A 44 -1.50 -9.00 -11.68
CA GLY A 44 -0.74 -10.25 -11.62
C GLY A 44 -1.19 -11.26 -10.55
N THR A 45 -0.22 -12.05 -10.08
CA THR A 45 -0.39 -13.12 -9.08
C THR A 45 0.69 -13.07 -8.00
N ASP A 46 1.42 -11.96 -7.90
CA ASP A 46 2.52 -11.72 -6.96
C ASP A 46 1.99 -11.19 -5.62
N THR A 47 2.78 -10.36 -4.92
CA THR A 47 2.40 -9.83 -3.61
C THR A 47 1.11 -9.02 -3.74
N THR A 48 0.22 -9.10 -2.75
CA THR A 48 -1.04 -8.36 -2.80
C THR A 48 -0.80 -6.85 -2.93
N ASP A 49 -1.48 -6.23 -3.89
CA ASP A 49 -1.44 -4.80 -4.18
C ASP A 49 -2.20 -3.96 -3.16
N MET A 50 -2.06 -2.63 -3.28
CA MET A 50 -2.68 -1.67 -2.37
C MET A 50 -3.55 -0.67 -3.13
N LEU A 51 -4.82 -0.55 -2.74
CA LEU A 51 -5.74 0.47 -3.23
C LEU A 51 -5.81 1.63 -2.25
N LEU A 52 -5.56 2.85 -2.74
CA LEU A 52 -5.64 4.09 -1.97
C LEU A 52 -6.68 5.04 -2.58
N ARG A 53 -7.26 5.87 -1.72
CA ARG A 53 -8.17 6.96 -2.11
C ARG A 53 -7.60 8.30 -1.67
N ASN A 54 -7.55 9.25 -2.59
CA ASN A 54 -7.19 10.63 -2.31
C ASN A 54 -8.33 11.31 -1.53
N ALA A 55 -8.01 11.84 -0.35
CA ALA A 55 -8.98 12.49 0.53
C ALA A 55 -9.50 13.83 -0.03
N ASN A 56 -8.72 14.48 -0.89
CA ASN A 56 -9.04 15.80 -1.43
C ASN A 56 -9.84 15.70 -2.74
N THR A 57 -9.46 14.80 -3.63
CA THR A 57 -10.06 14.68 -4.97
C THR A 57 -11.07 13.55 -5.10
N GLY A 58 -11.09 12.62 -4.15
CA GLY A 58 -11.85 11.38 -4.25
C GLY A 58 -11.26 10.35 -5.21
N GLY A 59 -10.12 10.65 -5.83
CA GLY A 59 -9.42 9.79 -6.77
C GLY A 59 -8.96 8.46 -6.17
N PHE A 60 -9.00 7.40 -6.96
CA PHE A 60 -8.46 6.09 -6.59
C PHE A 60 -7.18 5.77 -7.35
N GLU A 61 -6.21 5.17 -6.67
CA GLU A 61 -4.95 4.72 -7.25
C GLU A 61 -4.56 3.36 -6.69
N VAL A 62 -4.18 2.45 -7.59
CA VAL A 62 -3.64 1.14 -7.25
C VAL A 62 -2.12 1.20 -7.30
N TYR A 63 -1.49 0.70 -6.24
CA TYR A 63 -0.06 0.49 -6.15
C TYR A 63 0.23 -1.00 -6.32
N ASP A 64 0.92 -1.33 -7.41
CA ASP A 64 1.44 -2.66 -7.74
C ASP A 64 2.61 -3.00 -6.81
N ILE A 65 2.57 -4.16 -6.16
CA ILE A 65 3.59 -4.55 -5.18
C ILE A 65 4.21 -5.89 -5.58
N VAL A 66 5.53 -5.88 -5.80
CA VAL A 66 6.28 -7.09 -6.15
C VAL A 66 7.48 -7.23 -5.23
N ASN A 67 7.62 -8.39 -4.59
CA ASN A 67 8.73 -8.68 -3.66
C ASN A 67 8.91 -7.58 -2.60
N ASN A 68 7.80 -7.12 -2.00
CA ASN A 68 7.76 -6.05 -1.00
C ASN A 68 8.22 -4.66 -1.51
N ASN A 69 8.21 -4.43 -2.82
CA ASN A 69 8.52 -3.13 -3.42
C ASN A 69 7.34 -2.63 -4.24
N ILE A 70 7.06 -1.32 -4.18
CA ILE A 70 6.14 -0.68 -5.12
C ILE A 70 6.82 -0.60 -6.49
N THR A 71 6.21 -1.20 -7.51
CA THR A 71 6.74 -1.25 -8.87
C THR A 71 5.98 -0.34 -9.84
N ARG A 72 4.70 -0.09 -9.58
CA ARG A 72 3.84 0.75 -10.43
C ARG A 72 2.73 1.41 -9.62
N ALA A 73 2.29 2.58 -10.08
CA ALA A 73 1.04 3.20 -9.67
C ALA A 73 0.10 3.35 -10.88
N GLY A 74 -1.19 3.07 -10.68
CA GLY A 74 -2.22 3.16 -11.71
C GLY A 74 -3.44 3.91 -11.19
N PHE A 75 -3.68 5.11 -11.73
CA PHE A 75 -4.84 5.92 -11.39
C PHE A 75 -6.12 5.37 -12.03
N LEU A 76 -7.17 5.19 -11.22
CA LEU A 76 -8.44 4.59 -11.64
C LEU A 76 -9.55 5.61 -11.91
N GLY A 77 -9.36 6.88 -11.52
CA GLY A 77 -10.36 7.93 -11.69
C GLY A 77 -10.87 8.52 -10.38
N ASN A 78 -11.70 9.56 -10.49
CA ASN A 78 -12.36 10.26 -9.37
C ASN A 78 -13.82 9.83 -9.24
N VAL A 79 -14.37 9.99 -8.02
CA VAL A 79 -15.80 9.86 -7.71
C VAL A 79 -16.34 11.14 -7.09
#